data_AF-A0A1M7HSM5-F1
#
_entry.id   AF-A0A1M7HSM5-F1
#
_cell.length_a   1.000
_cell.length_b   1.000
_cell.length_c   1.000
_cell.angle_alpha   90.00
_cell.angle_beta   90.00
_cell.angle_gamma   90.00
#
_symmetry.space_group_name_H-M   'P 1'
#
loop_
_entity.id
_entity.type
_entity.pdbx_description
1 polymer ?
#
loop_
_entity_poly.entity_id
_entity_poly.type
_entity_poly.pdbx_seq_one_letter_code
_entity_poly.pdbx_strand_id
1 'polypeptide(L)'
;MREQISEGFMVFIADGDEGIGSVREIRPGLPELVVYIENAGDFVVPLSAVRDVHSDKVVLNFDRLDLRLRDAIRHARDSEDPNYESPVSTEDDDV
;
A
#
# COMPACT_ATOMS: atom_id res chain seq x y z
N MET A 1 12.99 -13.46 3.85
CA MET A 1 11.76 -14.19 4.24
C MET A 1 10.63 -13.49 3.51
N ARG A 2 9.80 -14.16 2.70
CA ARG A 2 8.61 -13.48 2.14
C ARG A 2 7.51 -13.66 3.17
N GLU A 3 7.24 -12.63 3.95
CA GLU A 3 6.16 -12.65 4.92
C GLU A 3 4.84 -12.91 4.19
N GLN A 4 3.95 -13.70 4.80
CA GLN A 4 2.65 -14.01 4.21
C GLN A 4 1.79 -12.75 4.32
N ILE A 5 1.43 -12.16 3.17
CA ILE A 5 0.43 -11.10 3.12
C ILE A 5 -0.88 -11.68 3.67
N SER A 6 -1.60 -10.90 4.48
CA SER A 6 -2.93 -11.25 4.97
C SER A 6 -3.93 -10.13 4.69
N GLU A 7 -5.22 -10.46 4.69
CA GLU A 7 -6.30 -9.47 4.61
C GLU A 7 -6.21 -8.50 5.79
N GLY A 8 -6.49 -7.23 5.54
CA GLY A 8 -6.39 -6.14 6.51
C GLY A 8 -5.00 -5.50 6.61
N PHE A 9 -3.96 -6.06 5.98
CA PHE A 9 -2.63 -5.43 5.95
C PHE A 9 -2.69 -4.06 5.29
N MET A 10 -1.97 -3.09 5.84
CA MET A 10 -1.95 -1.73 5.32
C MET A 10 -1.02 -1.65 4.10
N VAL A 11 -1.44 -0.96 3.06
CA VAL A 11 -0.72 -0.86 1.79
C VAL A 11 -0.05 0.50 1.66
N PHE A 12 1.24 0.48 1.37
CA PHE A 12 2.09 1.66 1.21
C PHE A 12 2.70 1.69 -0.19
N ILE A 13 3.12 2.89 -0.62
CA ILE A 13 3.92 3.05 -1.83
C ILE A 13 5.36 3.26 -1.43
N ALA A 14 6.28 2.58 -2.11
CA ALA A 14 7.70 2.62 -1.78
C ALA A 14 8.35 4.02 -1.86
N ASP A 15 7.69 4.98 -2.50
CA ASP A 15 8.11 6.36 -2.68
C ASP A 15 7.35 7.33 -1.77
N GLY A 16 6.60 6.84 -0.77
CA GLY A 16 6.02 7.74 0.22
C GLY A 16 5.75 7.09 1.57
N ASP A 17 5.54 7.95 2.56
CA ASP A 17 5.42 7.57 3.95
C ASP A 17 3.99 7.23 4.38
N GLU A 18 3.02 7.43 3.50
CA GLU A 18 1.59 7.29 3.82
C GLU A 18 0.94 6.05 3.21
N GLY A 19 0.12 5.40 4.04
CA GLY A 19 -0.69 4.25 3.67
C GLY A 19 -1.82 4.67 2.73
N ILE A 20 -1.87 4.08 1.54
CA ILE A 20 -2.87 4.40 0.51
C ILE A 20 -4.16 3.59 0.67
N GLY A 21 -4.17 2.60 1.57
CA GLY A 21 -5.31 1.70 1.74
C GLY A 21 -4.93 0.38 2.41
N SER A 22 -5.70 -0.67 2.14
CA SER A 22 -5.54 -1.99 2.77
C SER A 22 -5.81 -3.16 1.85
N VAL A 23 -5.19 -4.31 2.15
CA VAL A 23 -5.42 -5.58 1.45
C VAL A 23 -6.82 -6.07 1.78
N ARG A 24 -7.66 -6.24 0.76
CA ARG A 24 -9.03 -6.73 0.93
C ARG A 24 -9.16 -8.23 0.70
N GLU A 25 -8.40 -8.78 -0.23
CA GLU A 25 -8.46 -10.20 -0.57
C GLU A 25 -7.14 -10.64 -1.20
N ILE A 26 -6.72 -11.87 -0.95
CA ILE A 26 -5.61 -12.51 -1.65
C ILE A 26 -6.20 -13.60 -2.53
N ARG A 27 -6.06 -13.48 -3.85
CA ARG A 27 -6.73 -14.41 -4.75
C ARG A 27 -6.03 -15.77 -4.73
N PRO A 28 -6.72 -16.86 -4.32
CA PRO A 28 -6.10 -18.17 -4.28
C PRO A 28 -5.76 -18.65 -5.69
N GLY A 29 -4.50 -19.03 -5.91
CA GLY A 29 -4.03 -19.57 -7.19
C GLY A 29 -3.70 -18.52 -8.27
N LEU A 30 -3.87 -17.24 -7.98
CA LEU A 30 -3.42 -16.15 -8.86
C LEU A 30 -2.31 -15.35 -8.17
N PRO A 31 -1.29 -14.87 -8.90
CA PRO A 31 -0.21 -14.08 -8.32
C PRO A 31 -0.65 -12.61 -8.14
N GLU A 32 -1.83 -12.37 -7.59
CA GLU A 32 -2.48 -11.06 -7.50
C GLU A 32 -3.24 -10.91 -6.16
N LEU A 33 -3.30 -9.69 -5.66
CA LEU A 33 -4.09 -9.31 -4.47
C LEU A 33 -5.06 -8.19 -4.82
N VAL A 34 -6.16 -8.10 -4.08
CA VAL A 34 -7.12 -7.00 -4.17
C VAL A 34 -6.81 -6.03 -3.05
N VAL A 35 -6.58 -4.76 -3.42
CA VAL A 35 -6.33 -3.66 -2.50
C VAL A 35 -7.50 -2.69 -2.59
N TYR A 36 -8.03 -2.30 -1.44
CA TYR A 36 -8.94 -1.17 -1.32
C TYR A 36 -8.12 0.11 -1.15
N ILE A 37 -8.36 1.10 -2.01
CA ILE A 37 -7.78 2.44 -1.94
C ILE A 37 -8.86 3.41 -1.48
N GLU A 38 -8.56 4.23 -0.48
CA GLU A 38 -9.53 5.19 0.04
C GLU A 38 -9.97 6.16 -1.06
N ASN A 39 -11.27 6.43 -1.13
CA ASN A 39 -11.90 7.32 -2.12
C ASN A 39 -11.74 6.88 -3.60
N ALA A 40 -11.16 5.72 -3.88
CA ALA A 40 -10.99 5.18 -5.23
C ALA A 40 -11.56 3.76 -5.42
N GLY A 41 -11.73 3.00 -4.33
CA GLY A 41 -12.31 1.66 -4.35
C GLY A 41 -11.27 0.56 -4.56
N ASP A 42 -11.68 -0.55 -5.17
CA ASP A 42 -10.88 -1.78 -5.21
C ASP A 42 -10.07 -1.93 -6.49
N PHE A 43 -8.81 -2.33 -6.32
CA PHE A 43 -7.85 -2.53 -7.40
C PHE A 43 -7.17 -3.88 -7.27
N VAL A 44 -6.98 -4.53 -8.42
CA VAL A 44 -6.18 -5.74 -8.50
C VAL A 44 -4.73 -5.33 -8.69
N VAL A 45 -3.85 -5.85 -7.84
CA VAL A 45 -2.43 -5.57 -7.83
C VAL A 45 -1.66 -6.88 -7.98
N PRO A 46 -0.76 -7.00 -8.96
CA PRO A 46 0.05 -8.20 -9.10
C PRO A 46 1.09 -8.28 -7.98
N LEU A 47 1.36 -9.49 -7.49
CA LEU A 47 2.43 -9.75 -6.52
C LEU A 47 3.80 -9.30 -7.03
N SER A 48 4.00 -9.21 -8.35
CA SER A 48 5.21 -8.66 -8.95
C SER A 48 5.41 -7.17 -8.69
N ALA A 49 4.35 -6.44 -8.34
CA ALA A 49 4.40 -5.06 -7.91
C ALA A 49 4.67 -4.91 -6.41
N VAL A 50 4.57 -5.97 -5.62
CA VAL A 50 4.96 -5.95 -4.20
C VAL A 50 6.48 -5.87 -4.12
N ARG A 51 6.98 -4.77 -3.55
CA ARG A 51 8.40 -4.53 -3.31
C ARG A 51 8.84 -5.22 -2.02
N ASP A 52 8.06 -5.06 -0.96
CA ASP A 52 8.37 -5.62 0.35
C ASP A 52 7.10 -5.86 1.17
N VAL A 53 7.19 -6.74 2.18
CA VAL A 53 6.12 -7.01 3.13
C VAL A 53 6.75 -7.21 4.50
N HIS A 54 6.42 -6.34 5.45
CA HIS A 54 6.91 -6.43 6.81
C HIS A 54 5.97 -5.72 7.78
N SER A 55 5.91 -6.19 9.03
CA SER A 55 5.18 -5.50 10.12
C SER A 55 3.70 -5.21 9.80
N ASP A 56 3.00 -6.17 9.18
CA ASP A 56 1.61 -6.02 8.68
C ASP A 56 1.42 -4.90 7.63
N LYS A 57 2.52 -4.47 7.00
CA LYS A 57 2.57 -3.50 5.90
C LYS A 57 2.96 -4.19 4.60
N VAL A 58 2.28 -3.83 3.51
CA VAL A 58 2.62 -4.23 2.14
C VAL A 58 3.12 -3.02 1.39
N VAL A 59 4.37 -3.04 0.96
CA VAL A 59 4.98 -1.95 0.20
C VAL A 59 4.91 -2.27 -1.29
N LEU A 60 4.21 -1.44 -2.05
CA LEU A 60 4.08 -1.56 -3.51
C LEU A 60 5.08 -0.66 -4.24
N ASN A 61 5.59 -1.17 -5.35
CA ASN A 61 6.39 -0.41 -6.30
C ASN A 61 5.47 0.34 -7.27
N PHE A 62 5.40 1.66 -7.13
CA PHE A 62 4.59 2.55 -7.98
C PHE A 62 4.85 2.37 -9.47
N ASP A 63 6.11 2.15 -9.87
CA ASP A 63 6.50 1.97 -11.27
C ASP A 63 6.01 0.66 -11.89
N ARG A 64 5.53 -0.29 -11.07
CA ARG A 64 4.96 -1.56 -11.51
C ARG A 64 3.44 -1.59 -11.46
N LEU A 65 2.80 -0.51 -11.04
CA LEU A 65 1.35 -0.38 -11.02
C LEU A 65 0.83 0.12 -12.38
N ASP A 66 -0.39 -0.27 -12.72
CA ASP A 66 -1.09 0.26 -13.89
C ASP A 66 -1.46 1.73 -13.71
N LEU A 67 -1.60 2.45 -14.84
CA LEU A 67 -1.91 3.88 -14.87
C LEU A 67 -3.14 4.24 -14.03
N ARG A 68 -4.21 3.43 -14.11
CA ARG A 68 -5.45 3.67 -13.36
C ARG A 68 -5.23 3.67 -11.85
N LEU A 69 -4.40 2.75 -11.35
CA LEU A 69 -4.09 2.68 -9.92
C LEU A 69 -3.15 3.82 -9.51
N ARG A 70 -2.19 4.19 -10.37
CA ARG A 70 -1.33 5.37 -10.12
C ARG A 70 -2.14 6.67 -10.01
N ASP A 71 -3.11 6.87 -10.89
CA ASP A 71 -4.00 8.04 -10.83
C ASP A 71 -4.90 8.01 -9.61
N ALA A 72 -5.43 6.84 -9.22
CA ALA A 72 -6.19 6.67 -7.98
C ALA A 72 -5.36 7.04 -6.74
N ILE A 73 -4.12 6.55 -6.67
CA ILE A 73 -3.19 6.87 -5.57
C ILE A 73 -2.84 8.36 -5.55
N ARG A 74 -2.56 8.95 -6.72
CA ARG A 74 -2.28 10.38 -6.82
C ARG A 74 -3.47 11.21 -6.36
N HIS A 75 -4.68 10.80 -6.72
CA HIS A 75 -5.90 11.49 -6.33
C HIS A 75 -6.19 11.37 -4.83
N ALA A 76 -5.98 10.18 -4.25
CA ALA A 76 -6.09 9.98 -2.80
C ALA A 76 -5.14 10.91 -2.03
N ARG A 77 -3.88 11.03 -2.50
CA ARG A 77 -2.87 11.93 -1.90
C ARG A 77 -3.11 13.41 -2.16
N ASP A 78 -3.64 13.79 -3.32
CA ASP A 78 -3.99 15.20 -3.63
C ASP A 78 -5.14 15.70 -2.75
N SER A 79 -5.93 14.77 -2.23
CA SER A 79 -6.96 15.04 -1.22
C SER A 79 -6.37 15.33 0.17
N GLU A 80 -5.10 15.02 0.41
CA GLU A 80 -4.39 15.26 1.66
C GLU A 80 -3.61 16.57 1.52
N ASP A 81 -3.93 17.55 2.37
CA ASP A 81 -3.37 18.91 2.32
C ASP A 81 -1.84 18.91 2.11
N PRO A 82 -1.27 19.82 1.28
CA PRO A 82 0.18 19.92 1.01
C PRO A 82 1.03 20.29 2.24
N ASN A 83 0.43 20.33 3.43
CA ASN A 83 1.04 20.65 4.70
C ASN A 83 0.91 19.48 5.71
N TYR A 84 0.55 18.28 5.26
CA TYR A 84 0.52 17.09 6.11
C TYR A 84 1.95 16.55 6.28
N GLU A 85 2.58 16.86 7.41
CA GLU A 85 3.76 16.16 7.88
C GLU A 85 3.30 14.91 8.65
N SER A 86 3.57 13.72 8.11
CA SER A 86 3.40 12.49 8.88
C SER A 86 4.26 12.59 10.15
N PRO A 87 3.71 12.37 11.36
CA PRO A 87 4.55 12.30 12.53
C PRO A 87 5.54 11.17 12.32
N VAL A 88 6.84 11.49 12.45
CA VAL A 88 7.91 10.50 12.50
C VAL A 88 7.42 9.39 13.42
N SER A 89 7.28 8.19 12.88
CA SER A 89 7.10 6.99 13.70
C SER A 89 8.42 6.80 14.41
N THR A 90 8.59 7.49 15.55
CA THR A 90 9.60 7.14 16.52
C THR A 90 9.18 5.76 17.01
N GLU A 91 9.77 4.73 16.43
CA GLU A 91 9.97 3.46 17.11
C GLU A 91 10.72 3.80 18.41
N ASP A 92 9.95 4.03 19.47
CA ASP A 92 10.42 4.15 20.84
C ASP A 92 10.82 2.74 21.28
N ASP A 93 12.02 2.34 20.86
CA ASP A 93 12.72 1.18 21.40
C ASP A 93 13.43 1.62 22.69
N ASP A 94 12.70 1.45 23.80
CA ASP A 94 13.16 0.96 25.10
C ASP A 94 14.59 1.34 25.57
N VAL A 95 14.70 2.29 26.52
CA VAL A 95 15.74 2.29 27.58
C VAL A 95 15.26 2.90 28.91
#